data_AF-A0AAJ1QZT1-F1
#
_entry.id   AF-A0AAJ1QZT1-F1
#
_cell.length_a   1.000
_cell.length_b   1.000
_cell.length_c   1.000
_cell.angle_alpha   90.00
_cell.angle_beta   90.00
_cell.angle_gamma   90.00
#
_symmetry.space_group_name_H-M   'P 1'
#
loop_
_entity.id
_entity.type
_entity.pdbx_description
1 polymer ?
#
loop_
_entity_poly.entity_id
_entity_poly.type
_entity_poly.pdbx_seq_one_letter_code
_entity_poly.pdbx_strand_id
1 'polypeptide(L)'
;MGTLVNNYIFKALESYPFDLEEVMEALNFALSYDDKNTMALTLMGRVYAEKLYKYEEAIVYFKQALAENIHAFEVYTPYINTLLWNEDYKEVEDFIDFALTVKGSDKALLYLKKAILHEQLKDYKTALTFIKLAKEHTFNSEFMADIVIEKERIKGKMPKKKKAKATKKPGKTPKNKK
;
A
#
# COMPACT_ATOMS: atom_id res chain seq x y z
N MET A 1 -2.11 7.35 -34.43
CA MET A 1 -2.91 6.65 -33.39
C MET A 1 -2.48 7.02 -31.98
N GLY A 2 -1.18 7.00 -31.63
CA GLY A 2 -0.72 7.34 -30.26
C GLY A 2 -1.16 8.71 -29.72
N THR A 3 -1.30 9.74 -30.57
CA THR A 3 -1.74 11.07 -30.14
C THR A 3 -3.20 11.10 -29.67
N LEU A 4 -4.10 10.31 -30.29
CA LEU A 4 -5.51 10.27 -29.90
C LEU A 4 -5.70 9.49 -28.59
N VAL A 5 -5.02 8.36 -28.44
CA VAL A 5 -5.00 7.56 -27.20
C VAL A 5 -4.55 8.43 -26.02
N ASN A 6 -3.45 9.16 -26.19
CA ASN A 6 -2.92 10.03 -25.14
C ASN A 6 -3.90 11.15 -24.74
N ASN A 7 -4.63 11.74 -25.70
CA ASN A 7 -5.62 12.77 -25.38
C ASN A 7 -6.74 12.24 -24.47
N TYR A 8 -7.25 11.04 -24.74
CA TYR A 8 -8.29 10.44 -23.90
C TYR A 8 -7.75 10.01 -22.53
N ILE A 9 -6.50 9.53 -22.46
CA ILE A 9 -5.85 9.22 -21.18
C ILE A 9 -5.70 10.48 -20.32
N PHE A 10 -5.21 11.60 -20.90
CA PHE A 10 -5.09 12.86 -20.17
C PHE A 10 -6.44 13.38 -19.71
N LYS A 11 -7.45 13.32 -20.58
CA LYS A 11 -8.83 13.67 -20.23
C LYS A 11 -9.31 12.87 -19.02
N ALA A 12 -9.13 11.55 -19.04
CA ALA A 12 -9.52 10.70 -17.91
C ALA A 12 -8.75 11.03 -16.63
N LEU A 13 -7.44 11.30 -16.72
CA LEU A 13 -6.61 11.63 -15.57
C LEU A 13 -6.98 12.97 -14.92
N GLU A 14 -7.29 13.99 -15.74
CA GLU A 14 -7.66 15.32 -15.26
C GLU A 14 -9.05 15.33 -14.61
N SER A 15 -9.98 14.53 -15.14
CA SER A 15 -11.35 14.44 -14.62
C SER A 15 -11.45 13.54 -13.37
N TYR A 16 -10.53 12.59 -13.18
CA TYR A 16 -10.55 11.71 -12.00
C TYR A 16 -10.06 12.44 -10.74
N PRO A 17 -10.74 12.31 -9.57
CA PRO A 17 -11.90 11.47 -9.28
C PRO A 17 -13.27 12.19 -9.32
N PHE A 18 -13.35 13.37 -9.94
CA PHE A 18 -14.47 14.30 -9.76
C PHE A 18 -15.62 14.09 -10.77
N ASP A 19 -15.30 13.87 -12.05
CA ASP A 19 -16.28 13.59 -13.10
C ASP A 19 -16.16 12.16 -13.59
N LEU A 20 -16.90 11.26 -12.95
CA LEU A 20 -16.82 9.82 -13.26
C LEU A 20 -17.43 9.45 -14.62
N GLU A 21 -18.40 10.23 -15.11
CA GLU A 21 -19.00 9.99 -16.42
C GLU A 21 -17.97 10.27 -17.52
N GLU A 22 -17.30 11.42 -17.43
CA GLU A 22 -16.24 11.80 -18.36
C GLU A 22 -15.03 10.86 -18.28
N VAL A 23 -14.63 10.45 -17.08
CA VAL A 23 -13.57 9.43 -16.88
C VAL A 23 -13.93 8.14 -17.62
N MET A 24 -15.14 7.61 -17.42
CA MET A 24 -15.54 6.34 -18.03
C MET A 24 -15.65 6.44 -19.55
N GLU A 25 -16.21 7.52 -20.07
CA GLU A 25 -16.26 7.75 -21.52
C GLU A 25 -14.85 7.81 -22.12
N ALA A 26 -13.96 8.62 -21.55
CA ALA A 26 -12.61 8.78 -22.03
C ALA A 26 -11.80 7.48 -21.95
N LEU A 27 -11.95 6.71 -20.87
CA LEU A 27 -11.28 5.41 -20.73
C LEU A 27 -11.80 4.38 -21.74
N ASN A 28 -13.10 4.33 -21.99
CA ASN A 28 -13.67 3.43 -23.00
C ASN A 28 -13.12 3.78 -24.40
N PHE A 29 -13.03 5.06 -24.74
CA PHE A 29 -12.39 5.48 -25.99
C PHE A 29 -10.91 5.07 -26.01
N ALA A 30 -10.13 5.39 -24.97
CA ALA A 30 -8.71 5.04 -24.92
C ALA A 30 -8.47 3.53 -25.13
N LEU A 31 -9.20 2.68 -24.39
CA LEU A 31 -9.09 1.22 -24.47
C LEU A 31 -9.65 0.64 -25.78
N SER A 32 -10.58 1.33 -26.45
CA SER A 32 -11.02 0.90 -27.80
C SER A 32 -9.94 1.09 -28.87
N TYR A 33 -9.02 2.03 -28.67
CA TYR A 33 -7.89 2.28 -29.56
C TYR A 33 -6.64 1.47 -29.18
N ASP A 34 -6.43 1.24 -27.89
CA ASP A 34 -5.32 0.48 -27.32
C ASP A 34 -5.79 -0.21 -26.03
N ASP A 35 -6.26 -1.45 -26.16
CA ASP A 35 -6.81 -2.26 -25.08
C ASP A 35 -5.76 -2.73 -24.07
N LYS A 36 -4.48 -2.54 -24.40
CA LYS A 36 -3.30 -2.92 -23.61
C LYS A 36 -2.66 -1.74 -22.91
N ASN A 37 -3.22 -0.54 -23.05
CA ASN A 37 -2.64 0.66 -22.46
C ASN A 37 -2.63 0.59 -20.93
N THR A 38 -1.45 0.50 -20.33
CA THR A 38 -1.31 0.29 -18.88
C THR A 38 -1.89 1.42 -18.05
N MET A 39 -1.79 2.67 -18.51
CA MET A 39 -2.34 3.83 -17.81
C MET A 39 -3.88 3.78 -17.79
N ALA A 40 -4.49 3.50 -18.94
CA ALA A 40 -5.95 3.39 -19.04
C ALA A 40 -6.49 2.20 -18.24
N LEU A 41 -5.85 1.03 -18.33
CA LEU A 41 -6.19 -0.15 -17.54
C LEU A 41 -6.06 0.13 -16.03
N THR A 42 -4.98 0.79 -15.61
CA THR A 42 -4.77 1.18 -14.21
C THR A 42 -5.87 2.11 -13.73
N LEU A 43 -6.19 3.16 -14.48
CA LEU A 43 -7.21 4.12 -14.07
C LEU A 43 -8.61 3.48 -14.07
N MET A 44 -8.89 2.58 -15.00
CA MET A 44 -10.12 1.76 -14.97
C MET A 44 -10.18 0.93 -13.68
N GLY A 45 -9.12 0.18 -13.35
CA GLY A 45 -9.03 -0.58 -12.10
C GLY A 45 -9.26 0.30 -10.86
N ARG A 46 -8.71 1.52 -10.85
CA ARG A 46 -8.93 2.49 -9.77
C ARG A 46 -10.39 2.93 -9.65
N VAL A 47 -11.10 3.18 -10.76
CA VAL A 47 -12.54 3.50 -10.70
C VAL A 47 -13.31 2.34 -10.06
N TYR A 48 -13.04 1.10 -10.47
CA TYR A 48 -13.70 -0.07 -9.89
C TYR A 48 -13.39 -0.23 -8.39
N ALA A 49 -12.12 -0.07 -7.98
CA ALA A 49 -11.72 -0.24 -6.58
C ALA A 49 -12.15 0.92 -5.67
N GLU A 50 -11.87 2.16 -6.07
CA GLU A 50 -11.97 3.35 -5.23
C GLU A 50 -13.37 4.00 -5.25
N LYS A 51 -14.15 3.77 -6.32
CA LYS A 51 -15.48 4.41 -6.52
C LYS A 51 -16.62 3.43 -6.51
N LEU A 52 -16.43 2.25 -7.07
CA LEU A 52 -17.48 1.23 -7.15
C LEU A 52 -17.34 0.15 -6.09
N TYR A 53 -16.21 0.10 -5.36
CA TYR A 53 -15.91 -0.92 -4.35
C TYR A 53 -16.02 -2.36 -4.91
N LYS A 54 -15.68 -2.51 -6.19
CA LYS A 54 -15.68 -3.76 -6.96
C LYS A 54 -14.24 -4.25 -7.08
N TYR A 55 -13.74 -4.86 -6.01
CA TYR A 55 -12.32 -5.15 -5.87
C TYR A 55 -11.87 -6.26 -6.83
N GLU A 56 -12.67 -7.30 -7.03
CA GLU A 56 -12.36 -8.40 -7.93
C GLU A 56 -12.26 -7.92 -9.38
N GLU A 57 -13.21 -7.11 -9.86
CA GLU A 57 -13.11 -6.50 -11.18
C GLU A 57 -11.90 -5.57 -11.31
N ALA A 58 -11.60 -4.77 -10.28
CA ALA A 58 -10.42 -3.91 -10.28
C ALA A 58 -9.11 -4.70 -10.39
N ILE A 59 -9.00 -5.81 -9.65
CA ILE A 59 -7.83 -6.71 -9.67
C ILE A 59 -7.60 -7.28 -11.07
N VAL A 60 -8.66 -7.59 -11.83
CA VAL A 60 -8.53 -8.05 -13.22
C VAL A 60 -7.82 -7.00 -14.08
N TYR A 61 -8.24 -5.72 -14.00
CA TYR A 61 -7.61 -4.65 -14.78
C TYR A 61 -6.15 -4.41 -14.37
N PHE A 62 -5.83 -4.45 -13.07
CA PHE A 62 -4.45 -4.32 -12.61
C PHE A 62 -3.56 -5.47 -13.09
N LYS A 63 -4.06 -6.71 -13.06
CA LYS A 63 -3.35 -7.89 -13.60
C LYS A 63 -3.14 -7.77 -15.11
N GLN A 64 -4.11 -7.27 -15.86
CA GLN A 64 -3.95 -7.00 -17.29
C GLN A 64 -2.83 -5.98 -17.54
N ALA A 65 -2.82 -4.86 -16.82
CA ALA A 65 -1.78 -3.84 -16.97
C ALA A 65 -0.37 -4.39 -16.68
N LEU A 66 -0.23 -5.18 -15.61
CA LEU A 66 1.04 -5.82 -15.24
C LEU A 66 1.49 -6.92 -16.21
N ALA A 67 0.54 -7.62 -16.84
CA ALA A 67 0.85 -8.63 -17.86
C ALA A 67 1.43 -8.00 -19.13
N GLU A 68 0.99 -6.79 -19.49
CA GLU A 68 1.54 -6.04 -20.63
C GLU A 68 2.90 -5.42 -20.30
N ASN A 69 3.06 -4.84 -19.10
CA ASN A 69 4.33 -4.25 -18.70
C ASN A 69 4.54 -4.33 -17.18
N ILE A 70 5.48 -5.17 -16.75
CA ILE A 70 5.90 -5.25 -15.34
C ILE A 70 6.50 -3.94 -14.82
N HIS A 71 6.94 -3.03 -15.69
CA HIS A 71 7.45 -1.71 -15.31
C HIS A 71 6.36 -0.62 -15.31
N ALA A 72 5.08 -0.99 -15.40
CA ALA A 72 3.94 -0.09 -15.18
C ALA A 72 3.80 0.26 -13.69
N PHE A 73 4.73 1.06 -13.18
CA PHE A 73 4.79 1.40 -11.75
C PHE A 73 3.57 2.16 -11.24
N GLU A 74 2.80 2.80 -12.13
CA GLU A 74 1.51 3.40 -11.82
C GLU A 74 0.49 2.39 -11.25
N VAL A 75 0.61 1.10 -11.60
CA VAL A 75 -0.30 0.02 -11.15
C VAL A 75 -0.01 -0.39 -9.71
N TYR A 76 1.24 -0.28 -9.25
CA TYR A 76 1.72 -0.98 -8.07
C TYR A 76 0.95 -0.58 -6.80
N THR A 77 0.85 0.73 -6.54
CA THR A 77 0.17 1.23 -5.34
C THR A 77 -1.34 0.94 -5.36
N PRO A 78 -2.09 1.29 -6.44
CA PRO A 78 -3.51 0.96 -6.52
C PRO A 78 -3.80 -0.53 -6.38
N TYR A 79 -3.00 -1.39 -7.01
CA TYR A 79 -3.20 -2.83 -6.94
C TYR A 79 -2.96 -3.37 -5.53
N ILE A 80 -1.85 -3.01 -4.89
CA ILE A 80 -1.57 -3.41 -3.51
C ILE A 80 -2.66 -2.92 -2.55
N ASN A 81 -3.11 -1.67 -2.69
CA ASN A 81 -4.19 -1.14 -1.89
C ASN A 81 -5.49 -1.93 -2.06
N THR A 82 -5.84 -2.26 -3.31
CA THR A 82 -7.04 -3.02 -3.63
C THR A 82 -7.00 -4.41 -3.01
N LEU A 83 -5.87 -5.12 -3.14
CA LEU A 83 -5.67 -6.40 -2.47
C LEU A 83 -5.76 -6.30 -0.94
N LEU A 84 -5.19 -5.25 -0.33
CA LEU A 84 -5.30 -4.99 1.11
C LEU A 84 -6.73 -4.66 1.56
N TRP A 85 -7.52 -3.98 0.73
CA TRP A 85 -8.93 -3.69 1.00
C TRP A 85 -9.81 -4.92 0.84
N ASN A 86 -9.48 -5.79 -0.11
CA ASN A 86 -10.15 -7.07 -0.33
C ASN A 86 -9.69 -8.19 0.62
N GLU A 87 -8.74 -7.89 1.52
CA GLU A 87 -8.13 -8.84 2.46
C GLU A 87 -7.39 -10.02 1.80
N ASP A 88 -6.92 -9.85 0.55
CA ASP A 88 -6.14 -10.83 -0.22
C ASP A 88 -4.67 -10.86 0.22
N TYR A 89 -4.43 -11.04 1.52
CA TYR A 89 -3.14 -10.85 2.19
C TYR A 89 -1.99 -11.67 1.62
N LYS A 90 -2.26 -12.90 1.16
CA LYS A 90 -1.24 -13.74 0.53
C LYS A 90 -0.77 -13.12 -0.79
N GLU A 91 -1.70 -12.66 -1.61
CA GLU A 91 -1.39 -12.05 -2.90
C GLU A 91 -0.66 -10.70 -2.72
N VAL A 92 -0.98 -9.94 -1.65
CA VAL A 92 -0.21 -8.76 -1.26
C VAL A 92 1.26 -9.12 -0.99
N GLU A 93 1.51 -10.14 -0.15
CA GLU A 93 2.86 -10.56 0.20
C GLU A 93 3.64 -11.02 -1.04
N ASP A 94 3.05 -11.92 -1.81
CA ASP A 94 3.66 -12.50 -3.02
C ASP A 94 3.99 -11.40 -4.05
N PHE A 95 3.06 -10.44 -4.27
CA PHE A 95 3.29 -9.35 -5.20
C PHE A 95 4.34 -8.36 -4.70
N ILE A 96 4.33 -7.98 -3.42
CA ILE A 96 5.35 -7.06 -2.88
C ILE A 96 6.74 -7.70 -2.96
N ASP A 97 6.88 -8.99 -2.66
CA ASP A 97 8.15 -9.70 -2.79
C ASP A 97 8.66 -9.70 -4.23
N PHE A 98 7.80 -9.98 -5.19
CA PHE A 98 8.13 -9.83 -6.61
C PHE A 98 8.55 -8.38 -6.93
N ALA A 99 7.74 -7.38 -6.55
CA ALA A 99 7.98 -5.97 -6.84
C ALA A 99 9.31 -5.48 -6.25
N LEU A 100 9.71 -5.99 -5.08
CA LEU A 100 11.01 -5.70 -4.45
C LEU A 100 12.20 -6.22 -5.28
N THR A 101 12.00 -7.16 -6.22
CA THR A 101 13.05 -7.59 -7.16
C THR A 101 13.15 -6.71 -8.41
N VAL A 102 12.10 -5.96 -8.76
CA VAL A 102 12.03 -5.17 -10.01
C VAL A 102 12.90 -3.91 -9.92
N LYS A 103 13.83 -3.72 -10.86
CA LYS A 103 14.66 -2.50 -10.93
C LYS A 103 13.77 -1.28 -11.23
N GLY A 104 13.95 -0.21 -10.46
CA GLY A 104 13.22 1.05 -10.64
C GLY A 104 11.94 1.18 -9.80
N SER A 105 11.46 0.10 -9.18
CA SER A 105 10.31 0.20 -8.27
C SER A 105 10.67 0.98 -7.00
N ASP A 106 9.69 1.67 -6.42
CA ASP A 106 9.86 2.39 -5.16
C ASP A 106 9.94 1.40 -3.98
N LYS A 107 11.17 1.11 -3.52
CA LYS A 107 11.41 0.15 -2.43
C LYS A 107 10.87 0.66 -1.09
N ALA A 108 10.93 1.95 -0.85
CA ALA A 108 10.47 2.53 0.41
C ALA A 108 8.95 2.36 0.56
N LEU A 109 8.22 2.68 -0.51
CA LEU A 109 6.79 2.46 -0.61
C LEU A 109 6.41 0.98 -0.43
N LEU A 110 7.11 0.07 -1.12
CA LEU A 110 6.84 -1.36 -1.02
C LEU A 110 7.03 -1.90 0.40
N TYR A 111 8.10 -1.50 1.09
CA TYR A 111 8.28 -1.85 2.51
C TYR A 111 7.22 -1.24 3.41
N LEU A 112 6.77 0.00 3.14
CA LEU A 112 5.66 0.59 3.88
C LEU A 112 4.37 -0.21 3.69
N LYS A 113 4.07 -0.67 2.46
CA LYS A 113 2.91 -1.54 2.22
C LYS A 113 3.03 -2.89 2.92
N LYS A 114 4.22 -3.48 2.98
CA LYS A 114 4.49 -4.68 3.79
C LYS A 114 4.24 -4.43 5.28
N ALA A 115 4.62 -3.26 5.79
CA ALA A 115 4.29 -2.88 7.17
C ALA A 115 2.78 -2.80 7.40
N ILE A 116 2.01 -2.24 6.45
CA ILE A 116 0.55 -2.15 6.53
C ILE A 116 -0.10 -3.53 6.47
N LEU A 117 0.39 -4.44 5.63
CA LEU A 117 -0.06 -5.84 5.61
C LEU A 117 0.08 -6.50 6.99
N HIS A 118 1.28 -6.42 7.59
CA HIS A 118 1.51 -6.98 8.93
C HIS A 118 0.73 -6.24 10.03
N GLU A 119 0.44 -4.96 9.85
CA GLU A 119 -0.46 -4.22 10.75
C GLU A 119 -1.90 -4.75 10.69
N GLN A 120 -2.44 -5.03 9.50
CA GLN A 120 -3.77 -5.65 9.33
C GLN A 120 -3.83 -7.06 9.93
N LEU A 121 -2.75 -7.84 9.76
CA LEU A 121 -2.58 -9.15 10.39
C LEU A 121 -2.32 -9.09 11.91
N LYS A 122 -2.26 -7.89 12.50
CA LYS A 122 -1.95 -7.62 13.92
C LYS A 122 -0.57 -8.10 14.38
N ASP A 123 0.33 -8.38 13.44
CA ASP A 123 1.73 -8.65 13.71
C ASP A 123 2.53 -7.33 13.74
N TYR A 124 2.27 -6.54 14.79
CA TYR A 124 2.87 -5.22 14.93
C TYR A 124 4.40 -5.24 15.05
N LYS A 125 4.99 -6.35 15.50
CA LYS A 125 6.45 -6.46 15.60
C LYS A 125 7.07 -6.49 14.20
N THR A 126 6.54 -7.35 13.34
CA THR A 126 6.99 -7.46 11.94
C THR A 126 6.61 -6.22 11.14
N ALA A 127 5.46 -5.60 11.41
CA ALA A 127 5.11 -4.31 10.82
C ALA A 127 6.20 -3.25 11.12
N LEU A 128 6.67 -3.15 12.38
CA LEU A 128 7.71 -2.21 12.76
C LEU A 128 9.09 -2.52 12.16
N THR A 129 9.39 -3.78 11.84
CA THR A 129 10.62 -4.11 11.10
C THR A 129 10.56 -3.59 9.67
N PHE A 130 9.41 -3.72 9.01
CA PHE A 130 9.22 -3.19 7.66
C PHE A 130 9.16 -1.65 7.64
N ILE A 131 8.62 -1.00 8.66
CA ILE A 131 8.74 0.46 8.82
C ILE A 131 10.21 0.91 8.87
N LYS A 132 11.08 0.15 9.53
CA LYS A 132 12.51 0.47 9.58
C LYS A 132 13.14 0.36 8.20
N LEU A 133 12.82 -0.70 7.44
CA LEU A 133 13.29 -0.88 6.07
C LEU A 133 12.76 0.23 5.14
N ALA A 134 11.48 0.58 5.23
CA ALA A 134 10.90 1.70 4.49
C ALA A 134 11.70 2.99 4.75
N LYS A 135 12.00 3.29 6.02
CA LYS A 135 12.81 4.45 6.42
C LYS A 135 14.22 4.44 5.81
N GLU A 136 14.87 3.28 5.76
CA GLU A 136 16.23 3.14 5.19
C GLU A 136 16.25 3.38 3.68
N HIS A 137 15.13 3.15 2.99
CA HIS A 137 15.00 3.31 1.55
C HIS A 137 14.34 4.63 1.11
N THR A 138 13.93 5.50 2.06
CA THR A 138 13.33 6.80 1.75
C THR A 138 14.39 7.88 1.61
N PHE A 139 14.30 8.66 0.51
CA PHE A 139 15.25 9.72 0.19
C PHE A 139 14.62 11.12 0.09
N ASN A 140 13.36 11.29 0.48
CA ASN A 140 12.67 12.58 0.51
C ASN A 140 11.98 12.81 1.87
N SER A 141 11.88 14.08 2.28
CA SER A 141 11.38 14.45 3.61
C SER A 141 9.87 14.25 3.77
N GLU A 142 9.11 14.39 2.69
CA GLU A 142 7.65 14.23 2.68
C GLU A 142 7.29 12.79 3.05
N PHE A 143 7.79 11.81 2.30
CA PHE A 143 7.53 10.41 2.55
C PHE A 143 8.17 9.92 3.88
N MET A 144 9.26 10.54 4.32
CA MET A 144 9.82 10.27 5.65
C MET A 144 8.85 10.66 6.77
N ALA A 145 8.12 11.77 6.62
CA ALA A 145 7.12 12.20 7.59
C ALA A 145 5.98 11.18 7.67
N ASP A 146 5.51 10.67 6.52
CA ASP A 146 4.50 9.61 6.47
C ASP A 146 4.96 8.38 7.23
N ILE A 147 6.16 7.86 6.96
CA ILE A 147 6.70 6.68 7.66
C ILE A 147 6.76 6.88 9.19
N VAL A 148 7.06 8.09 9.65
CA VAL A 148 7.05 8.40 11.10
C VAL A 148 5.63 8.35 11.66
N ILE A 149 4.64 8.90 10.96
CA ILE A 149 3.24 8.86 11.37
C ILE A 149 2.75 7.41 11.45
N GLU A 150 3.03 6.61 10.41
CA GLU A 150 2.66 5.20 10.30
C GLU A 150 3.27 4.38 11.45
N LYS A 151 4.55 4.62 11.76
CA LYS A 151 5.26 4.00 12.90
C LYS A 151 4.56 4.25 14.23
N GLU A 152 4.20 5.50 14.51
CA GLU A 152 3.56 5.86 15.78
C GLU A 152 2.14 5.28 15.87
N ARG A 153 1.40 5.25 14.76
CA ARG A 153 0.11 4.55 14.69
C ARG A 153 0.25 3.06 15.04
N ILE A 154 1.19 2.35 14.41
CA ILE A 154 1.41 0.91 14.65
C ILE A 154 1.79 0.66 16.12
N LYS A 155 2.71 1.45 16.69
CA LYS A 155 3.06 1.36 18.11
C LYS A 155 1.87 1.58 19.02
N GLY A 156 0.99 2.53 18.68
CA GLY A 156 -0.21 2.84 19.45
C GLY A 156 -1.19 1.66 19.54
N LYS A 157 -1.18 0.76 18.54
CA LYS A 157 -2.01 -0.45 18.50
C LYS A 157 -1.41 -1.63 19.29
N MET A 158 -0.14 -1.57 19.68
CA MET A 158 0.50 -2.66 20.41
C MET A 158 -0.08 -2.82 21.83
N PRO A 159 -0.26 -4.06 22.32
CA PRO A 159 -0.74 -4.30 23.68
C PRO A 159 0.27 -3.73 24.69
N LYS A 160 -0.22 -2.88 25.61
CA LYS A 160 0.59 -2.36 26.71
C LYS A 160 1.10 -3.53 27.55
N LYS A 161 2.43 -3.69 27.64
CA LYS A 161 3.04 -4.67 28.57
C LYS A 161 2.46 -4.42 29.96
N LYS A 162 1.74 -5.41 30.53
CA LYS A 162 1.38 -5.38 31.95
C LYS A 162 2.67 -5.18 32.74
N LYS A 163 2.80 -4.09 33.49
CA LYS A 163 3.91 -3.92 34.44
C LYS A 163 3.87 -5.13 35.36
N ALA A 164 4.91 -5.97 35.32
CA ALA A 164 5.09 -7.01 36.32
C ALA A 164 5.06 -6.30 37.68
N LYS A 165 4.11 -6.68 38.55
CA LYS A 165 4.09 -6.17 39.93
C LYS A 165 5.45 -6.52 40.52
N ALA A 166 6.23 -5.50 40.89
CA ALA A 166 7.46 -5.68 41.62
C ALA A 166 7.14 -6.52 42.86
N THR A 167 7.65 -7.77 42.91
CA THR A 167 7.62 -8.59 44.11
C THR A 167 8.35 -7.83 45.20
N LYS A 168 7.61 -7.31 46.18
CA LYS A 168 8.19 -6.69 47.39
C LYS A 168 9.13 -7.72 48.03
N LYS A 169 10.43 -7.41 48.09
CA LYS A 169 11.39 -8.17 48.90
C LYS A 169 10.90 -8.16 50.36
N PRO A 170 10.90 -9.30 51.07
CA PRO A 170 10.54 -9.31 52.48
C PRO A 170 11.56 -8.46 53.26
N GLY A 171 11.05 -7.55 54.08
CA GLY A 171 11.84 -6.60 54.85
C GLY A 171 12.78 -7.30 55.83
N LYS A 172 14.03 -6.83 55.89
CA LYS A 172 14.97 -7.18 56.96
C LYS A 172 14.42 -6.69 58.29
N THR A 173 14.24 -7.61 59.24
CA THR A 173 13.95 -7.32 60.64
C THR A 173 15.08 -6.50 61.28
N PRO A 174 14.79 -5.47 62.10
CA PRO A 174 15.82 -4.76 62.84
C PRO A 174 16.37 -5.67 63.95
N LYS A 175 17.69 -5.87 63.98
CA LYS A 175 18.37 -6.47 65.14
C LYS A 175 18.36 -5.46 66.28
N ASN A 176 17.56 -5.70 67.31
CA ASN A 176 17.71 -5.04 68.60
C ASN A 176 19.10 -5.37 69.18
N LYS A 177 19.89 -4.34 69.48
CA LYS A 177 21.06 -4.45 70.36
C LYS A 177 20.57 -4.23 71.80
N LYS A 178 20.79 -5.23 72.65
CA LYS A 178 20.91 -5.06 74.10
C LYS A 178 22.39 -4.88 74.43
#